data_AF-A0AAW8BD76-F1
#
_entry.id   AF-A0AAW8BD76-F1
#
_cell.length_a   1.000
_cell.length_b   1.000
_cell.length_c   1.000
_cell.angle_alpha   90.00
_cell.angle_beta   90.00
_cell.angle_gamma   90.00
#
_symmetry.space_group_name_H-M   'P 1'
#
loop_
_entity.id
_entity.type
_entity.pdbx_description
1 polymer ?
#
loop_
_entity_poly.entity_id
_entity_poly.type
_entity_poly.pdbx_seq_one_letter_code
_entity_poly.pdbx_strand_id
1 'polypeptide(L)'
;MKYFLILFLGISTGLFGQSQNLFSSKDADLTSRIHNKDTFYAGEADKDKFFKIKFDSIKKNVQKPERYLVEGVTNFQGNLTPFKGEIIFKEKFDVKNEPDSVLLFGDFNFQEQSEEANPGIFTGKIRIQTDKEMSPTQHGATVTFKGELKKGEHEIHQIWFSNFTPHNIDKVIFR
;
A
#
# COMPACT_ATOMS: atom_id res chain seq x y z
N MET A 1 -12.72 -42.10 -41.83
CA MET A 1 -13.06 -41.97 -40.41
C MET A 1 -11.82 -41.37 -39.74
N LYS A 2 -11.60 -40.04 -39.71
CA LYS A 2 -12.36 -38.97 -39.03
C LYS A 2 -12.68 -39.34 -37.57
N TYR A 3 -12.12 -38.53 -36.65
CA TYR A 3 -12.31 -38.49 -35.20
C TYR A 3 -11.40 -39.36 -34.32
N PHE A 4 -10.11 -38.98 -34.23
CA PHE A 4 -9.25 -39.31 -33.08
C PHE A 4 -8.40 -38.09 -32.67
N LEU A 5 -9.02 -36.90 -32.68
CA LEU A 5 -8.37 -35.63 -32.39
C LEU A 5 -9.27 -34.76 -31.49
N ILE A 6 -9.89 -35.37 -30.48
CA ILE A 6 -10.59 -34.66 -29.40
C ILE A 6 -10.43 -35.47 -28.11
N LEU A 7 -9.21 -35.51 -27.56
CA LEU A 7 -9.00 -35.91 -26.17
C LEU A 7 -7.77 -35.19 -25.58
N PHE A 8 -7.62 -33.91 -25.89
CA PHE A 8 -6.66 -32.97 -25.28
C PHE A 8 -7.34 -31.61 -25.00
N LEU A 9 -8.62 -31.64 -24.64
CA LEU A 9 -9.39 -30.47 -24.22
C LEU A 9 -10.03 -30.76 -22.87
N GLY A 10 -9.24 -30.62 -21.81
CA GLY A 10 -9.67 -30.78 -20.44
C GLY A 10 -8.50 -31.21 -19.58
N ILE A 11 -8.23 -30.48 -18.50
CA ILE A 11 -7.12 -30.63 -17.55
C ILE A 11 -5.87 -29.83 -17.94
N SER A 12 -5.94 -28.52 -17.73
CA SER A 12 -4.93 -27.75 -16.96
C SER A 12 -5.14 -26.23 -17.00
N THR A 13 -6.38 -25.75 -17.15
CA THR A 13 -6.78 -24.42 -16.63
C THR A 13 -6.79 -24.37 -15.09
N GLY A 14 -6.01 -25.24 -14.43
CA GLY A 14 -5.87 -25.35 -12.97
C GLY A 14 -4.86 -24.38 -12.36
N LEU A 15 -4.65 -23.22 -12.98
CA LEU A 15 -3.90 -22.12 -12.40
C LEU A 15 -4.68 -20.84 -12.72
N PHE A 16 -4.86 -19.97 -11.72
CA PHE A 16 -5.69 -18.75 -11.71
C PHE A 16 -7.15 -18.92 -11.29
N GLY A 17 -7.40 -19.84 -10.36
CA GLY A 17 -8.45 -19.64 -9.36
C GLY A 17 -7.92 -18.85 -8.15
N GLN A 18 -7.30 -17.68 -8.34
CA GLN A 18 -7.15 -16.76 -7.19
C GLN A 18 -8.57 -16.28 -6.89
N SER A 19 -9.19 -16.78 -5.82
CA SER A 19 -10.41 -16.20 -5.29
C SER A 19 -10.12 -14.71 -5.04
N GLN A 20 -10.65 -13.83 -5.88
CA GLN A 20 -10.72 -12.41 -5.59
C GLN A 20 -11.68 -12.26 -4.42
N ASN A 21 -11.18 -12.45 -3.20
CA ASN A 21 -11.92 -12.11 -2.02
C ASN A 21 -11.93 -10.58 -1.97
N LEU A 22 -13.02 -9.98 -2.46
CA LEU A 22 -13.33 -8.58 -2.20
C LEU A 22 -13.09 -8.33 -0.71
N PHE A 23 -12.32 -7.28 -0.40
CA PHE A 23 -11.94 -6.96 0.97
C PHE A 23 -13.19 -6.78 1.85
N SER A 24 -13.59 -7.83 2.58
CA SER A 24 -14.65 -7.76 3.59
C SER A 24 -14.02 -7.20 4.86
N SER A 25 -14.02 -5.88 4.95
CA SER A 25 -13.35 -5.03 5.94
C SER A 25 -13.97 -5.04 7.34
N LYS A 26 -14.99 -5.87 7.59
CA LYS A 26 -15.80 -5.78 8.81
C LYS A 26 -15.03 -6.12 10.08
N ASP A 27 -14.02 -7.00 10.02
CA ASP A 27 -13.40 -7.55 11.24
C ASP A 27 -11.92 -7.15 11.45
N ALA A 28 -11.34 -6.37 10.53
CA ALA A 28 -9.91 -6.01 10.57
C ALA A 28 -9.71 -4.49 10.64
N ASP A 29 -9.15 -3.96 11.74
CA ASP A 29 -8.67 -2.58 11.82
C ASP A 29 -7.16 -2.54 11.57
N LEU A 30 -6.76 -1.93 10.45
CA LEU A 30 -5.36 -1.83 10.02
C LEU A 30 -4.65 -0.60 10.59
N THR A 31 -5.34 0.23 11.39
CA THR A 31 -4.82 1.49 11.94
C THR A 31 -3.47 1.29 12.61
N SER A 32 -3.35 0.31 13.52
CA SER A 32 -2.11 0.02 14.23
C SER A 32 -0.98 -0.54 13.35
N ARG A 33 -1.33 -1.14 12.20
CA ARG A 33 -0.35 -1.69 11.24
C ARG A 33 0.24 -0.60 10.35
N ILE A 34 -0.50 0.48 10.08
CA ILE A 34 -0.06 1.59 9.23
C ILE A 34 0.61 2.68 10.06
N HIS A 35 0.15 2.91 11.29
CA HIS A 35 0.58 4.03 12.12
C HIS A 35 2.04 3.91 12.58
N ASN A 36 2.80 4.99 12.42
CA ASN A 36 4.22 5.07 12.73
C ASN A 36 4.56 6.26 13.63
N LYS A 37 3.75 6.44 14.68
CA LYS A 37 3.72 7.60 15.59
C LYS A 37 5.09 8.17 15.97
N ASP A 38 6.07 7.30 16.19
CA ASP A 38 7.38 7.67 16.73
C ASP A 38 8.52 7.59 15.70
N THR A 39 8.27 7.14 14.46
CA THR A 39 9.34 6.89 13.48
C THR A 39 8.87 7.11 12.04
N PHE A 40 9.65 7.84 11.26
CA PHE A 40 9.37 8.01 9.83
C PHE A 40 9.45 6.69 9.07
N TYR A 41 8.49 6.47 8.17
CA TYR A 41 8.73 5.59 7.03
C TYR A 41 9.69 6.29 6.10
N ALA A 42 10.66 5.54 5.59
CA ALA A 42 11.73 6.06 4.76
C ALA A 42 11.68 5.39 3.38
N GLY A 43 12.12 6.14 2.38
CA GLY A 43 12.34 5.65 1.04
C GLY A 43 12.90 6.78 0.18
N GLU A 44 12.51 6.78 -1.08
CA GLU A 44 13.13 7.62 -2.10
C GLU A 44 12.07 8.25 -3.01
N ALA A 45 12.42 9.39 -3.57
CA ALA A 45 11.73 10.11 -4.61
C ALA A 45 12.74 10.35 -5.74
N ASP A 46 12.47 9.79 -6.91
CA ASP A 46 13.49 9.49 -7.91
C ASP A 46 14.63 8.64 -7.31
N LYS A 47 15.60 8.19 -8.12
CA LYS A 47 16.63 7.22 -7.66
C LYS A 47 17.56 7.71 -6.54
N ASP A 48 17.50 9.00 -6.17
CA ASP A 48 18.54 9.62 -5.33
C ASP A 48 18.03 10.66 -4.31
N LYS A 49 16.73 10.99 -4.25
CA LYS A 49 16.23 11.96 -3.27
C LYS A 49 15.57 11.23 -2.12
N PHE A 50 16.02 11.47 -0.90
CA PHE A 50 15.38 10.90 0.28
C PHE A 50 13.96 11.44 0.46
N PHE A 51 13.04 10.51 0.69
CA PHE A 51 11.66 10.81 1.04
C PHE A 51 11.32 10.15 2.37
N LYS A 52 10.68 10.90 3.27
CA LYS A 52 10.19 10.35 4.53
C LYS A 52 8.76 10.79 4.79
N ILE A 53 8.00 9.94 5.48
CA ILE A 53 6.62 10.26 5.86
C ILE A 53 6.31 9.72 7.26
N LYS A 54 5.58 10.50 8.04
CA LYS A 54 5.09 10.12 9.37
C LYS A 54 3.59 10.41 9.42
N PHE A 55 2.81 9.39 9.76
CA PHE A 55 1.37 9.48 10.00
C PHE A 55 1.15 9.85 11.47
N ASP A 56 0.54 11.00 11.72
CA ASP A 56 0.21 11.46 13.08
C ASP A 56 -1.18 10.97 13.51
N SER A 57 -2.08 10.75 12.55
CA SER A 57 -3.44 10.28 12.78
C SER A 57 -3.89 9.38 11.64
N ILE A 58 -4.48 8.24 11.98
CA ILE A 58 -5.11 7.30 11.05
C ILE A 58 -6.46 6.92 11.64
N LYS A 59 -7.53 7.10 10.87
CA LYS A 59 -8.90 6.83 11.30
C LYS A 59 -9.62 5.99 10.26
N LYS A 60 -10.00 4.77 10.63
CA LYS A 60 -10.87 3.91 9.83
C LYS A 60 -12.25 4.56 9.65
N ASN A 61 -12.77 4.58 8.43
CA ASN A 61 -14.10 5.10 8.15
C ASN A 61 -15.16 4.05 8.53
N VAL A 62 -16.04 4.37 9.48
CA VAL A 62 -17.05 3.43 9.99
C VAL A 62 -18.09 3.04 8.92
N GLN A 63 -18.38 3.94 7.98
CA GLN A 63 -19.35 3.70 6.91
C GLN A 63 -18.74 2.97 5.70
N LYS A 64 -17.42 3.15 5.50
CA LYS A 64 -16.64 2.55 4.42
C LYS A 64 -15.37 1.93 5.00
N PRO A 65 -15.45 0.75 5.64
CA PRO A 65 -14.36 0.24 6.48
C PRO A 65 -13.10 -0.18 5.69
N GLU A 66 -13.16 -0.16 4.36
CA GLU A 66 -12.00 -0.23 3.47
C GLU A 66 -11.19 1.07 3.35
N ARG A 67 -11.77 2.20 3.78
CA ARG A 67 -11.18 3.53 3.70
C ARG A 67 -10.65 4.01 5.04
N TYR A 68 -9.47 4.62 5.00
CA TYR A 68 -8.79 5.19 6.15
C TYR A 68 -8.43 6.64 5.85
N LEU A 69 -8.86 7.55 6.70
CA LEU A 69 -8.43 8.95 6.66
C LEU A 69 -7.12 9.09 7.39
N VAL A 70 -6.14 9.74 6.76
CA VAL A 70 -4.80 9.90 7.30
C VAL A 70 -4.38 11.37 7.33
N GLU A 71 -3.63 11.73 8.37
CA GLU A 71 -2.98 13.03 8.51
C GLU A 71 -1.55 12.81 9.01
N GLY A 72 -0.63 13.68 8.63
CA GLY A 72 0.75 13.54 9.05
C GLY A 72 1.67 14.61 8.48
N VAL A 73 2.96 14.29 8.41
CA VAL A 73 4.00 15.15 7.86
C VAL A 73 4.91 14.37 6.89
N THR A 74 5.21 14.97 5.74
CA THR A 74 6.24 14.51 4.81
C THR A 74 7.55 15.25 5.08
N ASN A 75 8.68 14.61 4.81
CA ASN A 75 9.98 15.26 4.69
C ASN A 75 10.53 14.95 3.31
N PHE A 76 10.53 15.95 2.43
CA PHE A 76 11.09 15.84 1.09
C PHE A 76 12.14 16.93 0.90
N GLN A 77 13.37 16.51 0.60
CA GLN A 77 14.53 17.41 0.44
C GLN A 77 14.76 18.34 1.66
N GLY A 78 14.43 17.89 2.87
CA GLY A 78 14.60 18.65 4.11
C GLY A 78 13.40 19.51 4.50
N ASN A 79 12.42 19.68 3.61
CA ASN A 79 11.21 20.44 3.91
C ASN A 79 10.17 19.55 4.57
N LEU A 80 9.71 19.96 5.76
CA LEU A 80 8.63 19.31 6.49
C LEU A 80 7.29 19.94 6.12
N THR A 81 6.42 19.15 5.49
CA THR A 81 5.11 19.65 5.04
C THR A 81 3.99 18.79 5.62
N PRO A 82 3.00 19.37 6.30
CA PRO A 82 1.83 18.61 6.74
C PRO A 82 1.06 18.07 5.54
N PHE A 83 0.38 16.93 5.68
CA PHE A 83 -0.50 16.39 4.63
C PHE A 83 -1.77 15.80 5.23
N LYS A 84 -2.78 15.65 4.37
CA LYS A 84 -4.01 14.89 4.64
C LYS A 84 -4.36 14.02 3.45
N GLY A 85 -5.10 12.95 3.67
CA GLY A 85 -5.60 12.15 2.57
C GLY A 85 -6.28 10.85 2.98
N GLU A 86 -6.31 9.89 2.07
CA GLU A 86 -6.93 8.60 2.31
C GLU A 86 -6.10 7.42 1.79
N ILE A 87 -6.30 6.28 2.45
CA ILE A 87 -5.86 4.96 1.99
C ILE A 87 -7.12 4.11 1.78
N ILE A 88 -7.21 3.42 0.65
CA ILE A 88 -8.35 2.58 0.27
C ILE A 88 -7.85 1.17 -0.03
N PHE A 89 -8.17 0.21 0.83
CA PHE A 89 -7.85 -1.20 0.58
C PHE A 89 -8.84 -1.83 -0.38
N LYS A 90 -8.35 -2.65 -1.31
CA LYS A 90 -9.13 -3.22 -2.40
C LYS A 90 -9.08 -4.75 -2.43
N GLU A 91 -7.90 -5.31 -2.20
CA GLU A 91 -7.67 -6.74 -2.38
C GLU A 91 -6.97 -7.37 -1.18
N LYS A 92 -7.30 -8.64 -0.93
CA LYS A 92 -6.69 -9.48 0.09
C LYS A 92 -6.30 -10.82 -0.53
N PHE A 93 -5.05 -11.23 -0.32
CA PHE A 93 -4.53 -12.51 -0.78
C PHE A 93 -3.82 -13.26 0.33
N ASP A 94 -4.02 -14.57 0.38
CA ASP A 94 -3.21 -15.44 1.23
C ASP A 94 -1.82 -15.62 0.61
N VAL A 95 -0.80 -15.72 1.47
CA VAL A 95 0.58 -15.94 1.02
C VAL A 95 0.82 -17.43 0.82
N LYS A 96 1.34 -17.81 -0.35
CA LYS A 96 1.71 -19.19 -0.64
C LYS A 96 2.86 -19.61 0.27
N ASN A 97 2.70 -20.74 0.97
CA ASN A 97 3.66 -21.31 1.92
C ASN A 97 3.82 -20.52 3.25
N GLU A 98 3.01 -19.48 3.49
CA GLU A 98 2.93 -18.78 4.78
C GLU A 98 1.45 -18.73 5.19
N PRO A 99 0.90 -19.83 5.75
CA PRO A 99 -0.54 -19.98 5.96
C PRO A 99 -1.13 -18.95 6.91
N ASP A 100 -0.30 -18.39 7.79
CA ASP A 100 -0.68 -17.39 8.78
C ASP A 100 -0.53 -15.95 8.26
N SER A 101 0.01 -15.75 7.05
CA SER A 101 0.26 -14.43 6.49
C SER A 101 -0.71 -14.07 5.38
N VAL A 102 -0.97 -12.77 5.28
CA VAL A 102 -1.84 -12.16 4.27
C VAL A 102 -1.17 -10.96 3.62
N LEU A 103 -1.43 -10.79 2.32
CA LEU A 103 -1.14 -9.59 1.56
C LEU A 103 -2.41 -8.76 1.37
N LEU A 104 -2.30 -7.48 1.65
CA LEU A 104 -3.34 -6.49 1.44
C LEU A 104 -2.83 -5.47 0.44
N PHE A 105 -3.65 -5.17 -0.56
CA PHE A 105 -3.36 -4.16 -1.56
C PHE A 105 -4.41 -3.06 -1.54
N GLY A 106 -3.97 -1.84 -1.80
CA GLY A 106 -4.83 -0.69 -1.86
C GLY A 106 -4.21 0.45 -2.63
N ASP A 107 -4.95 1.55 -2.68
CA ASP A 107 -4.48 2.81 -3.22
C ASP A 107 -4.33 3.83 -2.09
N PHE A 108 -3.50 4.84 -2.32
CA PHE A 108 -3.44 6.02 -1.47
C PHE A 108 -3.53 7.29 -2.30
N ASN A 109 -4.07 8.34 -1.67
CA ASN A 109 -4.10 9.69 -2.20
C ASN A 109 -3.90 10.68 -1.06
N PHE A 110 -2.76 11.37 -1.03
CA PHE A 110 -2.39 12.36 -0.03
C PHE A 110 -2.15 13.72 -0.67
N GLN A 111 -2.42 14.78 0.06
CA GLN A 111 -2.21 16.15 -0.37
C GLN A 111 -1.53 16.96 0.74
N GLU A 112 -0.40 17.57 0.41
CA GLU A 112 0.28 18.52 1.26
C GLU A 112 -0.63 19.71 1.59
N GLN A 113 -0.57 20.18 2.83
CA GLN A 113 -1.22 21.38 3.30
C GLN A 113 -0.14 22.46 3.35
N SER A 114 0.02 23.19 2.26
CA SER A 114 0.99 24.27 2.11
C SER A 114 0.29 25.55 1.70
N GLU A 115 0.82 26.69 2.14
CA GLU A 115 0.43 28.02 1.65
C GLU A 115 1.02 28.32 0.26
N GLU A 116 1.93 27.47 -0.22
CA GLU A 116 2.49 27.56 -1.57
C GLU A 116 1.43 27.32 -2.65
N ALA A 117 1.62 27.94 -3.81
CA ALA A 117 0.69 27.87 -4.94
C ALA A 117 0.47 26.44 -5.49
N ASN A 118 1.37 25.50 -5.17
CA ASN A 118 1.39 24.16 -5.75
C ASN A 118 1.63 23.10 -4.67
N PRO A 119 0.63 22.77 -3.82
CA PRO A 119 0.76 21.71 -2.83
C PRO A 119 1.09 20.38 -3.50
N GLY A 120 2.01 19.61 -2.91
CA GLY A 120 2.34 18.28 -3.38
C GLY A 120 1.14 17.34 -3.29
N ILE A 121 0.87 16.59 -4.36
CA ILE A 121 -0.14 15.54 -4.40
C ILE A 121 0.58 14.21 -4.57
N PHE A 122 0.32 13.27 -3.66
CA PHE A 122 0.88 11.93 -3.67
C PHE A 122 -0.21 10.93 -4.02
N THR A 123 -0.03 10.15 -5.06
CA THR A 123 -0.97 9.08 -5.43
C THR A 123 -0.22 7.80 -5.72
N GLY A 124 -0.82 6.66 -5.40
CA GLY A 124 -0.17 5.39 -5.70
C GLY A 124 -0.81 4.20 -5.03
N LYS A 125 0.02 3.18 -4.83
CA LYS A 125 -0.33 1.86 -4.32
C LYS A 125 0.29 1.61 -2.96
N ILE A 126 -0.46 0.95 -2.09
CA ILE A 126 0.01 0.41 -0.81
C ILE A 126 -0.03 -1.12 -0.85
N ARG A 127 0.98 -1.73 -0.26
CA ARG A 127 1.05 -3.16 0.06
C ARG A 127 1.30 -3.32 1.55
N ILE A 128 0.53 -4.19 2.20
CA ILE A 128 0.80 -4.65 3.56
C ILE A 128 0.95 -6.17 3.55
N GLN A 129 2.03 -6.70 4.13
CA GLN A 129 2.11 -8.10 4.53
C GLN A 129 2.05 -8.16 6.06
N THR A 130 1.09 -8.91 6.59
CA THR A 130 0.84 -9.03 8.04
C THR A 130 0.28 -10.41 8.35
N ASP A 131 0.23 -10.76 9.62
CA ASP A 131 -0.46 -11.97 10.08
C ASP A 131 -1.98 -11.86 9.90
N LYS A 132 -2.64 -12.98 9.61
CA LYS A 132 -4.10 -13.10 9.42
C LYS A 132 -4.84 -12.83 10.72
N GLU A 133 -4.34 -13.37 11.82
CA GLU A 133 -4.80 -13.05 13.16
C GLU A 133 -4.21 -11.68 13.51
N MET A 134 -4.98 -10.62 13.29
CA MET A 134 -4.56 -9.25 13.57
C MET A 134 -4.56 -8.97 15.08
N SER A 135 -3.82 -9.79 15.83
CA SER A 135 -3.66 -9.64 17.27
C SER A 135 -2.89 -8.35 17.58
N PRO A 136 -3.33 -7.54 18.57
CA PRO A 136 -2.62 -6.34 19.00
C PRO A 136 -1.19 -6.60 19.47
N THR A 137 -0.86 -7.85 19.81
CA THR A 137 0.38 -8.23 20.50
C THR A 137 1.40 -8.99 19.63
N GLN A 138 1.08 -9.31 18.36
CA GLN A 138 1.95 -10.11 17.50
C GLN A 138 2.39 -9.40 16.20
N HIS A 139 3.64 -9.76 15.84
CA HIS A 139 4.59 -9.38 14.79
C HIS A 139 4.28 -8.24 13.81
N GLY A 140 5.36 -7.52 13.46
CA GLY A 140 5.33 -6.30 12.65
C GLY A 140 4.79 -6.55 11.24
N ALA A 141 3.86 -5.72 10.81
CA ALA A 141 3.46 -5.69 9.41
C ALA A 141 4.60 -5.08 8.58
N THR A 142 4.87 -5.60 7.38
CA THR A 142 5.67 -4.86 6.41
C THR A 142 4.73 -4.01 5.57
N VAL A 143 4.97 -2.71 5.58
CA VAL A 143 4.14 -1.73 4.87
C VAL A 143 5.02 -1.04 3.84
N THR A 144 4.57 -1.07 2.59
CA THR A 144 5.28 -0.44 1.47
C THR A 144 4.31 0.36 0.63
N PHE A 145 4.74 1.54 0.21
CA PHE A 145 4.02 2.43 -0.68
C PHE A 145 4.89 2.68 -1.92
N LYS A 146 4.24 2.78 -3.08
CA LYS A 146 4.88 3.19 -4.33
C LYS A 146 3.90 4.00 -5.16
N GLY A 147 4.36 5.08 -5.78
CA GLY A 147 3.48 6.00 -6.48
C GLY A 147 4.20 7.18 -7.08
N GLU A 148 3.50 8.30 -7.17
CA GLU A 148 3.98 9.54 -7.74
C GLU A 148 3.77 10.69 -6.76
N LEU A 149 4.72 11.62 -6.70
CA LEU A 149 4.58 12.94 -6.10
C LEU A 149 4.51 13.96 -7.23
N LYS A 150 3.38 14.65 -7.36
CA LYS A 150 3.21 15.76 -8.30
C LYS A 150 3.27 17.10 -7.57
N LYS A 151 4.12 18.00 -8.03
CA LYS A 151 4.20 19.40 -7.58
C LYS A 151 3.93 20.33 -8.76
N GLY A 152 2.83 21.07 -8.69
CA GLY A 152 2.37 21.92 -9.79
C GLY A 152 2.08 21.12 -11.07
N GLU A 153 2.16 21.76 -12.23
CA GLU A 153 1.77 21.12 -13.50
C GLU A 153 2.85 20.21 -14.11
N HIS A 154 4.13 20.47 -13.83
CA HIS A 154 5.26 19.89 -14.58
C HIS A 154 6.22 19.04 -13.76
N GLU A 155 6.20 19.12 -12.43
CA GLU A 155 7.13 18.36 -11.58
C GLU A 155 6.45 17.07 -11.08
N ILE A 156 6.95 15.93 -11.55
CA ILE A 156 6.48 14.60 -11.16
C ILE A 156 7.69 13.76 -10.74
N HIS A 157 7.64 13.19 -9.54
CA HIS A 157 8.65 12.28 -9.01
C HIS A 157 8.05 10.90 -8.80
N GLN A 158 8.81 9.86 -9.15
CA GLN A 158 8.45 8.49 -8.79
C GLN A 158 8.88 8.24 -7.35
N ILE A 159 7.95 7.84 -6.48
CA ILE A 159 8.23 7.70 -5.05
C ILE A 159 7.99 6.29 -4.55
N TRP A 160 8.74 5.90 -3.53
CA TRP A 160 8.43 4.75 -2.70
C TRP A 160 8.84 5.02 -1.25
N PHE A 161 8.17 4.39 -0.29
CA PHE A 161 8.53 4.45 1.12
C PHE A 161 7.97 3.26 1.90
N SER A 162 8.64 2.90 2.99
CA SER A 162 8.25 1.76 3.82
C SER A 162 8.70 1.88 5.27
N ASN A 163 8.18 0.99 6.10
CA ASN A 163 8.59 0.84 7.51
C ASN A 163 9.84 -0.03 7.71
N PHE A 164 10.49 -0.41 6.61
CA PHE A 164 11.75 -1.15 6.54
C PHE A 164 12.52 -0.68 5.30
N THR A 165 13.79 -1.07 5.17
CA THR A 165 14.59 -0.79 3.97
C THR A 165 14.60 -2.03 3.06
N PRO A 166 13.83 -2.07 1.97
CA PRO A 166 13.86 -3.19 1.04
C PRO A 166 15.22 -3.27 0.34
N HIS A 167 15.76 -4.48 0.18
CA HIS A 167 16.98 -4.68 -0.61
C HIS A 167 16.82 -4.29 -2.08
N ASN A 168 15.60 -4.42 -2.61
CA ASN A 168 15.25 -4.00 -3.97
C ASN A 168 13.73 -3.75 -4.05
N ILE A 169 13.34 -2.49 -4.18
CA ILE A 169 11.93 -2.09 -4.26
C ILE A 169 11.21 -2.63 -5.52
N ASP A 170 11.92 -2.85 -6.63
CA ASP A 170 11.33 -3.38 -7.86
C ASP A 170 10.93 -4.85 -7.75
N LYS A 171 11.41 -5.55 -6.72
CA LYS A 171 10.95 -6.91 -6.38
C LYS A 171 9.68 -6.90 -5.53
N VAL A 172 9.26 -5.75 -5.02
CA VAL A 172 7.99 -5.61 -4.29
C VAL A 172 6.85 -5.50 -5.30
N ILE A 173 5.91 -6.44 -5.23
CA ILE A 173 4.76 -6.48 -6.13
C ILE A 173 3.71 -5.49 -5.62
N PHE A 174 3.19 -4.67 -6.52
CA PHE A 174 2.02 -3.80 -6.33
C PHE A 174 0.94 -4.20 -7.33
N ARG A 175 -0.33 -3.99 -6.99
CA ARG A 175 -1.51 -4.27 -7.82
C ARG A 175 -2.43 -3.05 -7.88
#